data_AF-A0A1Y3NTA8-F1
#
_entry.id   AF-A0A1Y3NTA8-F1
#
_cell.length_a   1.000
_cell.length_b   1.000
_cell.length_c   1.000
_cell.angle_alpha   90.00
_cell.angle_beta   90.00
_cell.angle_gamma   90.00
#
_symmetry.space_group_name_H-M   'P 1'
#
loop_
_entity.id
_entity.type
_entity.pdbx_description
1 polymer ?
#
loop_
_entity_poly.entity_id
_entity_poly.type
_entity_poly.pdbx_seq_one_letter_code
_entity_poly.pdbx_strand_id
1 'polypeptide(L)'
;YKFPLELVFRILDVLFAEGYESIFRIAFALLKKNQDFILEFEFESLIDFLKNGLFDIYDNDISELINDASAIKIPKRRLDRLANHFIQMTKEIDDTNLKMDHLKKENRELNTEIQRLSLAVENLTKENLELRSEIEDHRFEEEANKTLIDALQRQIEESEKLVAHTLKDAQKQAEEKVRIQLDVLINKNIDNTRKNQELEERVSELEQLLVDIKIKYAESEIEKENYQRKWENLKRFID
;
A
#
# COMPACT_ATOMS: atom_id res chain seq x y z
N TYR A 1 -50.55 -55.69 -38.09
CA TYR A 1 -51.44 -54.61 -38.55
C TYR A 1 -52.42 -54.34 -37.42
N LYS A 2 -52.51 -53.11 -36.90
CA LYS A 2 -53.24 -52.80 -35.65
C LYS A 2 -54.75 -52.66 -35.81
N PHE A 3 -55.24 -52.51 -37.05
CA PHE A 3 -56.65 -52.29 -37.34
C PHE A 3 -57.10 -53.24 -38.46
N PRO A 4 -58.32 -53.80 -38.39
CA PRO A 4 -58.92 -54.53 -39.51
C PRO A 4 -58.94 -53.67 -40.77
N LEU A 5 -58.54 -54.24 -41.91
CA LEU A 5 -58.41 -53.47 -43.15
C LEU A 5 -59.75 -52.88 -43.62
N GLU A 6 -60.85 -53.62 -43.41
CA GLU A 6 -62.21 -53.19 -43.72
C GLU A 6 -62.63 -51.95 -42.92
N LEU A 7 -62.27 -51.90 -41.62
CA LEU A 7 -62.49 -50.75 -40.76
C LEU A 7 -61.75 -49.52 -41.29
N VAL A 8 -60.48 -49.69 -41.67
CA VAL A 8 -59.67 -48.59 -42.20
C VAL A 8 -60.25 -48.06 -43.52
N PHE A 9 -60.65 -48.93 -44.44
CA PHE A 9 -61.28 -48.48 -45.70
C PHE A 9 -62.57 -47.71 -45.44
N ARG A 10 -63.37 -48.18 -44.49
CA ARG A 10 -64.63 -47.51 -44.18
C ARG A 10 -64.44 -46.15 -43.52
N ILE A 11 -63.43 -46.01 -42.66
CA ILE A 11 -63.01 -44.72 -42.11
C ILE A 11 -62.48 -43.80 -43.22
N LEU A 12 -61.72 -44.33 -44.17
CA LEU A 12 -61.21 -43.57 -45.31
C LEU A 12 -62.33 -43.08 -46.23
N ASP A 13 -63.36 -43.88 -46.49
CA ASP A 13 -64.54 -43.46 -47.27
C ASP A 13 -65.20 -42.23 -46.63
N VAL A 14 -65.43 -42.27 -45.30
CA VAL A 14 -66.03 -41.16 -44.54
C VAL A 14 -65.09 -39.96 -44.49
N LEU A 15 -63.78 -40.19 -44.38
CA LEU A 15 -62.77 -39.13 -44.42
C LEU A 15 -62.76 -38.40 -45.76
N PHE A 16 -62.83 -39.12 -46.88
CA PHE A 16 -62.84 -38.51 -48.21
C PHE A 16 -64.19 -37.86 -48.54
N ALA A 17 -65.31 -38.41 -48.04
CA ALA A 17 -66.64 -37.84 -48.26
C ALA A 17 -66.91 -36.58 -47.41
N GLU A 18 -66.52 -36.58 -46.13
CA GLU A 18 -66.91 -35.54 -45.15
C GLU A 18 -65.74 -34.65 -44.69
N GLY A 19 -64.50 -34.98 -45.08
CA GLY A 19 -63.28 -34.27 -44.70
C GLY A 19 -62.69 -34.69 -43.35
N TYR A 20 -61.54 -34.11 -42.99
CA TYR A 20 -60.74 -34.49 -41.80
C TYR A 20 -61.48 -34.38 -40.46
N GLU A 21 -62.55 -33.58 -40.39
CA GLU A 21 -63.37 -33.42 -39.18
C GLU A 21 -64.04 -34.74 -38.75
N SER A 22 -64.24 -35.68 -39.68
CA SER A 22 -64.82 -37.00 -39.39
C SER A 22 -63.96 -37.84 -38.44
N ILE A 23 -62.64 -37.64 -38.45
CA ILE A 23 -61.71 -38.32 -37.54
C ILE A 23 -62.06 -37.98 -36.09
N PHE A 24 -62.38 -36.72 -35.80
CA PHE A 24 -62.79 -36.33 -34.44
C PHE A 24 -64.12 -36.98 -34.05
N ARG A 25 -65.09 -37.06 -34.98
CA ARG A 25 -66.37 -37.72 -34.71
C ARG A 25 -66.20 -39.19 -34.39
N ILE A 26 -65.38 -39.90 -35.17
CA ILE A 26 -65.06 -41.31 -34.98
C ILE A 26 -64.31 -41.50 -33.64
N ALA A 27 -63.33 -40.65 -33.35
CA ALA A 27 -62.62 -40.68 -32.07
C ALA A 27 -63.56 -40.48 -30.87
N PHE A 28 -64.50 -39.53 -30.95
CA PHE A 28 -65.49 -39.34 -29.88
C PHE A 28 -66.49 -40.49 -29.78
N ALA A 29 -66.88 -41.13 -30.89
CA ALA A 29 -67.74 -42.30 -30.85
C ALA A 29 -67.06 -43.46 -30.11
N LEU A 30 -65.79 -43.73 -30.43
CA LEU A 30 -64.97 -44.73 -29.75
C LEU A 30 -64.83 -44.43 -28.25
N LEU A 31 -64.50 -43.19 -27.89
CA LEU A 31 -64.36 -42.78 -26.49
C LEU A 31 -65.68 -42.89 -25.72
N LYS A 32 -66.80 -42.51 -26.35
CA LYS A 32 -68.12 -42.53 -25.71
C LYS A 32 -68.58 -43.97 -25.47
N LYS A 33 -68.38 -44.87 -26.43
CA LYS A 33 -68.83 -46.26 -26.30
C LYS A 33 -67.95 -47.07 -25.34
N ASN A 34 -66.67 -46.71 -25.24
CA ASN A 34 -65.73 -47.32 -24.29
C ASN A 34 -65.60 -46.56 -22.96
N GLN A 35 -66.47 -45.58 -22.68
CA GLN A 35 -66.32 -44.68 -21.52
C GLN A 35 -66.23 -45.44 -20.18
N ASP A 36 -67.08 -46.44 -19.97
CA ASP A 36 -67.12 -47.19 -18.71
C ASP A 36 -65.81 -47.97 -18.50
N PHE A 37 -65.32 -48.63 -19.55
CA PHE A 37 -64.02 -49.31 -19.52
C PHE A 37 -62.86 -48.34 -19.26
N ILE A 38 -62.87 -47.15 -19.89
CA ILE A 38 -61.82 -46.13 -19.71
C ILE A 38 -61.78 -45.62 -18.27
N LEU A 39 -62.93 -45.49 -17.61
CA LEU A 39 -63.03 -45.00 -16.24
C LEU A 39 -62.72 -46.07 -15.18
N GLU A 40 -62.85 -47.35 -15.54
CA GLU A 40 -62.61 -48.48 -14.63
C GLU A 40 -61.12 -48.90 -14.57
N PHE A 41 -60.36 -48.71 -15.65
CA PHE A 41 -58.96 -49.14 -15.72
C PHE A 41 -57.96 -48.23 -15.01
N GLU A 42 -56.93 -48.83 -14.40
CA GLU A 42 -55.71 -48.14 -13.94
C GLU A 42 -54.80 -47.75 -15.12
N PHE A 43 -53.89 -46.78 -14.92
CA PHE A 43 -53.11 -46.14 -15.99
C PHE A 43 -52.40 -47.12 -16.94
N GLU A 44 -51.67 -48.11 -16.42
CA GLU A 44 -50.92 -49.07 -17.26
C GLU A 44 -51.87 -49.97 -18.07
N SER A 45 -52.95 -50.46 -17.45
CA SER A 45 -53.98 -51.27 -18.11
C SER A 45 -54.77 -50.46 -19.14
N LEU A 46 -55.02 -49.17 -18.87
CA LEU A 46 -55.67 -48.24 -19.79
C LEU A 46 -54.82 -48.01 -21.03
N ILE A 47 -53.50 -47.87 -20.88
CA ILE A 47 -52.58 -47.73 -22.03
C ILE A 47 -52.65 -48.97 -22.93
N ASP A 48 -52.74 -50.18 -22.35
CA ASP A 48 -52.88 -51.41 -23.13
C ASP A 48 -54.24 -51.50 -23.83
N PHE A 49 -55.32 -51.18 -23.11
CA PHE A 49 -56.67 -51.13 -23.65
C PHE A 49 -56.80 -50.14 -24.82
N LEU A 50 -56.30 -48.91 -24.67
CA LEU A 50 -56.32 -47.90 -25.74
C LEU A 50 -55.50 -48.33 -26.98
N LYS A 51 -54.49 -49.19 -26.81
CA LYS A 51 -53.66 -49.69 -27.90
C LYS A 51 -54.28 -50.87 -28.63
N ASN A 52 -54.91 -51.80 -27.89
CA ASN A 52 -55.26 -53.11 -28.40
C ASN A 52 -56.77 -53.42 -28.37
N GLY A 53 -57.52 -52.88 -27.40
CA GLY A 53 -58.93 -53.24 -27.17
C GLY A 53 -59.96 -52.16 -27.52
N LEU A 54 -59.53 -50.97 -27.95
CA LEU A 54 -60.43 -49.83 -28.19
C LEU A 54 -61.50 -50.10 -29.27
N PHE A 55 -61.22 -50.99 -30.21
CA PHE A 55 -62.08 -51.28 -31.37
C PHE A 55 -62.92 -52.55 -31.21
N ASP A 56 -62.59 -53.41 -30.23
CA ASP A 56 -63.24 -54.70 -30.00
C ASP A 56 -64.76 -54.57 -29.84
N ILE A 57 -65.22 -53.43 -29.30
CA ILE A 57 -66.65 -53.12 -29.11
C ILE A 57 -67.44 -53.00 -30.43
N TYR A 58 -66.74 -52.83 -31.57
CA TYR A 58 -67.31 -52.68 -32.90
C TYR A 58 -66.94 -53.84 -33.85
N ASP A 59 -66.29 -54.89 -33.36
CA ASP A 59 -65.83 -56.02 -34.20
C ASP A 59 -66.98 -56.73 -34.94
N ASN A 60 -68.19 -56.71 -34.37
CA ASN A 60 -69.37 -57.35 -34.97
C ASN A 60 -70.07 -56.49 -36.02
N ASP A 61 -70.05 -55.16 -35.90
CA ASP A 61 -70.69 -54.26 -36.86
C ASP A 61 -69.96 -52.92 -36.99
N ILE A 62 -69.13 -52.81 -38.03
CA ILE A 62 -68.41 -51.59 -38.39
C ILE A 62 -69.38 -50.46 -38.81
N SER A 63 -70.57 -50.81 -39.31
CA SER A 63 -71.58 -49.82 -39.70
C SER A 63 -72.11 -49.06 -38.48
N GLU A 64 -72.14 -49.72 -37.33
CA GLU A 64 -72.53 -49.11 -36.07
C GLU A 64 -71.57 -47.99 -35.65
N LEU A 65 -70.25 -48.16 -35.86
CA LEU A 65 -69.26 -47.10 -35.59
C LEU A 65 -69.51 -45.85 -36.42
N ILE A 66 -69.84 -46.01 -37.70
CA ILE A 66 -70.11 -44.87 -38.59
C ILE A 66 -71.41 -44.18 -38.19
N ASN A 67 -72.44 -44.96 -37.85
CA ASN A 67 -73.71 -44.43 -37.40
C ASN A 67 -73.52 -43.63 -36.10
N ASP A 68 -72.81 -44.20 -35.12
CA ASP A 68 -72.46 -43.55 -33.85
C ASP A 68 -71.64 -42.28 -34.09
N ALA A 69 -70.66 -42.31 -35.01
CA ALA A 69 -69.86 -41.15 -35.38
C ALA A 69 -70.70 -40.06 -36.07
N SER A 70 -71.62 -40.44 -36.96
CA SER A 70 -72.51 -39.51 -37.66
C SER A 70 -73.50 -38.80 -36.72
N ALA A 71 -73.88 -39.45 -35.62
CA ALA A 71 -74.73 -38.87 -34.58
C ALA A 71 -74.02 -37.75 -33.80
N ILE A 72 -72.68 -37.76 -33.77
CA ILE A 72 -71.88 -36.77 -33.05
C ILE A 72 -71.69 -35.53 -33.94
N LYS A 73 -72.42 -34.46 -33.61
CA LYS A 73 -72.27 -33.17 -34.29
C LYS A 73 -71.29 -32.27 -33.55
N ILE A 74 -70.14 -32.02 -34.17
CA ILE A 74 -69.12 -31.09 -33.67
C ILE A 74 -69.28 -29.76 -34.42
N PRO A 75 -69.66 -28.66 -33.75
CA PRO A 75 -69.75 -27.36 -34.41
C PRO A 75 -68.37 -26.85 -34.82
N LYS A 76 -68.18 -26.48 -36.09
CA LYS A 76 -66.91 -25.92 -36.60
C LYS A 76 -66.40 -24.75 -35.76
N ARG A 77 -67.30 -23.84 -35.37
CA ARG A 77 -66.99 -22.70 -34.47
C ARG A 77 -66.39 -23.08 -33.12
N ARG A 78 -66.63 -24.30 -32.63
CA ARG A 78 -66.01 -24.80 -31.39
C ARG A 78 -64.60 -25.31 -31.68
N LEU A 79 -64.42 -26.06 -32.77
CA LEU A 79 -63.12 -26.55 -33.21
C LEU A 79 -62.16 -25.38 -33.51
N ASP A 80 -62.62 -24.35 -34.22
CA ASP A 80 -61.84 -23.15 -34.53
C ASP A 80 -61.43 -22.40 -33.26
N ARG A 81 -62.33 -22.31 -32.27
CA ARG A 81 -62.03 -21.70 -30.96
C ARG A 81 -60.95 -22.47 -30.20
N LEU A 82 -61.05 -23.80 -30.17
CA LEU A 82 -60.02 -24.66 -29.56
C LEU A 82 -58.68 -24.50 -30.29
N ALA A 83 -58.68 -24.55 -31.63
CA ALA A 83 -57.47 -24.36 -32.42
C ALA A 83 -56.79 -23.02 -32.13
N ASN A 84 -57.55 -21.92 -32.12
CA ASN A 84 -57.03 -20.60 -31.79
C ASN A 84 -56.48 -20.53 -30.35
N HIS A 85 -57.18 -21.15 -29.39
CA HIS A 85 -56.69 -21.22 -28.01
C HIS A 85 -55.38 -22.00 -27.90
N PHE A 86 -55.25 -23.14 -28.59
CA PHE A 86 -54.00 -23.90 -28.62
C PHE A 86 -52.85 -23.14 -29.28
N ILE A 87 -53.12 -22.45 -30.39
CA ILE A 87 -52.12 -21.59 -31.05
C ILE A 87 -51.67 -20.47 -30.11
N GLN A 88 -52.61 -19.83 -29.43
CA GLN A 88 -52.32 -18.78 -28.46
C GLN A 88 -51.49 -19.31 -27.29
N MET A 89 -51.89 -20.43 -26.69
CA MET A 89 -51.17 -21.05 -25.58
C MET A 89 -49.75 -21.47 -26.00
N THR A 90 -49.59 -22.03 -27.20
CA THR A 90 -48.27 -22.39 -27.74
C THR A 90 -47.40 -21.16 -27.90
N LYS A 91 -47.96 -20.07 -28.46
CA LYS A 91 -47.25 -18.80 -28.60
C LYS A 91 -46.87 -18.20 -27.25
N GLU A 92 -47.75 -18.27 -26.25
CA GLU A 92 -47.44 -17.81 -24.89
C GLU A 92 -46.32 -18.65 -24.27
N ILE A 93 -46.33 -19.97 -24.46
CA ILE A 93 -45.25 -20.86 -24.02
C ILE A 93 -43.93 -20.48 -24.73
N ASP A 94 -43.95 -20.28 -26.05
CA ASP A 94 -42.76 -19.88 -26.81
C ASP A 94 -42.24 -18.51 -26.34
N ASP A 95 -43.11 -17.52 -26.14
CA ASP A 95 -42.76 -16.21 -25.63
C ASP A 95 -42.17 -16.29 -24.20
N THR A 96 -42.70 -17.16 -23.35
CA THR A 96 -42.14 -17.39 -22.00
C THR A 96 -40.77 -18.08 -22.05
N ASN A 97 -40.58 -19.04 -22.97
CA ASN A 97 -39.30 -19.70 -23.19
C ASN A 97 -38.24 -18.70 -23.69
N LEU A 98 -38.59 -17.83 -24.64
CA LEU A 98 -37.70 -16.79 -25.13
C LEU A 98 -37.29 -15.81 -24.03
N LYS A 99 -38.23 -15.38 -23.19
CA LYS A 99 -37.94 -14.53 -22.01
C LYS A 99 -37.05 -15.25 -21.00
N MET A 100 -37.32 -16.53 -20.75
CA MET A 100 -36.51 -17.34 -19.85
C MET A 100 -35.08 -17.49 -20.36
N ASP A 101 -34.89 -17.72 -21.64
CA ASP A 101 -33.56 -17.84 -22.26
C ASP A 101 -32.80 -16.51 -22.23
N HIS A 102 -33.49 -15.39 -22.47
CA HIS A 102 -32.92 -14.06 -22.30
C HIS A 102 -32.44 -13.83 -20.85
N LEU A 103 -33.30 -14.11 -19.87
CA LEU A 103 -32.96 -13.96 -18.44
C LEU A 103 -31.81 -14.88 -18.04
N LYS A 104 -31.76 -16.12 -18.54
CA LYS A 104 -30.64 -17.04 -18.30
C LYS A 104 -29.33 -16.51 -18.89
N LYS A 105 -29.37 -15.92 -20.09
CA LYS A 105 -28.21 -15.32 -20.74
C LYS A 105 -27.70 -14.12 -19.93
N GLU A 106 -28.58 -13.21 -19.56
CA GLU A 106 -28.25 -12.03 -18.73
C GLU A 106 -27.69 -12.45 -17.37
N ASN A 107 -28.27 -13.46 -16.73
CA ASN A 107 -27.78 -13.98 -15.46
C ASN A 107 -26.37 -14.62 -15.61
N ARG A 108 -26.08 -15.30 -16.73
CA ARG A 108 -24.72 -15.79 -17.01
C ARG A 108 -23.74 -14.63 -17.17
N GLU A 109 -24.11 -13.61 -17.93
CA GLU A 109 -23.27 -12.41 -18.15
C GLU A 109 -22.99 -11.68 -16.81
N LEU A 110 -24.03 -11.46 -16.00
CA LEU A 110 -23.88 -10.87 -14.67
C LEU A 110 -22.99 -11.72 -13.75
N ASN A 111 -23.13 -13.04 -13.76
CA ASN A 111 -22.24 -13.91 -12.98
C ASN A 111 -20.78 -13.83 -13.44
N THR A 112 -20.54 -13.76 -14.76
CA THR A 112 -19.17 -13.57 -15.26
C THR A 112 -18.57 -12.22 -14.84
N GLU A 113 -19.38 -11.17 -14.82
CA GLU A 113 -18.93 -9.85 -14.36
C GLU A 113 -18.66 -9.85 -12.85
N ILE A 114 -19.53 -10.50 -12.06
CA ILE A 114 -19.29 -10.70 -10.62
C ILE A 114 -17.97 -11.44 -10.40
N GLN A 115 -17.71 -12.53 -11.11
CA GLN A 115 -16.44 -13.28 -10.98
C GLN A 115 -15.23 -12.42 -11.35
N ARG A 116 -15.33 -11.64 -12.43
CA ARG A 116 -14.28 -10.71 -12.85
C ARG A 116 -14.00 -9.65 -11.78
N LEU A 117 -15.05 -9.03 -11.24
CA LEU A 117 -14.94 -8.04 -10.17
C LEU A 117 -14.38 -8.65 -8.89
N SER A 118 -14.80 -9.85 -8.51
CA SER A 118 -14.25 -10.57 -7.36
C SER A 118 -12.75 -10.83 -7.51
N LEU A 119 -12.29 -11.29 -8.68
CA LEU A 119 -10.86 -11.47 -8.97
C LEU A 119 -10.09 -10.14 -8.92
N ALA A 120 -10.67 -9.06 -9.44
CA ALA A 120 -10.04 -7.74 -9.39
C ALA A 120 -9.89 -7.23 -7.94
N VAL A 121 -10.93 -7.41 -7.11
CA VAL A 121 -10.87 -7.07 -5.68
C VAL A 121 -9.82 -7.92 -4.97
N GLU A 122 -9.77 -9.23 -5.22
CA GLU A 122 -8.77 -10.12 -4.62
C GLU A 122 -7.34 -9.67 -4.96
N ASN A 123 -7.07 -9.38 -6.24
CA ASN A 123 -5.76 -8.87 -6.67
C ASN A 123 -5.40 -7.54 -6.00
N LEU A 124 -6.34 -6.58 -5.96
CA LEU A 124 -6.12 -5.29 -5.30
C LEU A 124 -5.89 -5.45 -3.79
N THR A 125 -6.59 -6.39 -3.14
CA THR A 125 -6.36 -6.66 -1.72
C THR A 125 -4.98 -7.26 -1.46
N LYS A 126 -4.49 -8.12 -2.36
CA LYS A 126 -3.15 -8.68 -2.28
C LYS A 126 -2.07 -7.60 -2.47
N GLU A 127 -2.20 -6.77 -3.50
CA GLU A 127 -1.30 -5.65 -3.73
C GLU A 127 -1.27 -4.67 -2.54
N ASN A 128 -2.44 -4.37 -1.96
CA ASN A 128 -2.51 -3.54 -0.76
C ASN A 128 -1.83 -4.19 0.46
N LEU A 129 -1.88 -5.51 0.60
CA LEU A 129 -1.18 -6.22 1.68
C LEU A 129 0.33 -6.17 1.48
N GLU A 130 0.81 -6.36 0.24
CA GLU A 130 2.22 -6.26 -0.12
C GLU A 130 2.76 -4.85 0.15
N LEU A 131 2.07 -3.82 -0.34
CA LEU A 131 2.43 -2.41 -0.09
C LEU A 131 2.41 -2.05 1.40
N ARG A 132 1.48 -2.61 2.18
CA ARG A 132 1.45 -2.41 3.63
C ARG A 132 2.66 -3.03 4.32
N SER A 133 3.07 -4.22 3.89
CA SER A 133 4.27 -4.89 4.40
C SER A 133 5.51 -4.04 4.09
N GLU A 134 5.66 -3.57 2.85
CA GLU A 134 6.79 -2.72 2.45
C GLU A 134 6.84 -1.40 3.26
N ILE A 135 5.68 -0.78 3.50
CA ILE A 135 5.58 0.41 4.35
C ILE A 135 6.00 0.09 5.78
N GLU A 136 5.62 -1.07 6.31
CA GLU A 136 5.99 -1.48 7.67
C GLU A 136 7.49 -1.74 7.80
N ASP A 137 8.10 -2.37 6.79
CA ASP A 137 9.56 -2.55 6.71
C ASP A 137 10.29 -1.21 6.67
N HIS A 138 9.86 -0.28 5.81
CA HIS A 138 10.44 1.07 5.76
C HIS A 138 10.26 1.84 7.07
N ARG A 139 9.13 1.67 7.76
CA ARG A 139 8.94 2.26 9.10
C ARG A 139 9.88 1.67 10.13
N PHE A 140 10.17 0.37 10.06
CA PHE A 140 11.15 -0.27 10.93
C PHE A 140 12.57 0.27 10.66
N GLU A 141 12.95 0.41 9.39
CA GLU A 141 14.23 1.02 9.00
C GLU A 141 14.32 2.49 9.46
N GLU A 142 13.24 3.26 9.33
CA GLU A 142 13.19 4.65 9.76
C GLU A 142 13.39 4.77 11.29
N GLU A 143 12.71 3.93 12.07
CA GLU A 143 12.87 3.90 13.53
C GLU A 143 14.29 3.47 13.92
N ALA A 144 14.86 2.45 13.25
CA ALA A 144 16.24 2.04 13.46
C ALA A 144 17.24 3.18 13.16
N ASN A 145 17.06 3.88 12.03
CA ASN A 145 17.89 5.03 11.68
C ASN A 145 17.75 6.17 12.68
N LYS A 146 16.54 6.44 13.18
CA LYS A 146 16.30 7.45 14.20
C LYS A 146 17.01 7.11 15.52
N THR A 147 16.91 5.87 15.98
CA THR A 147 17.64 5.44 17.19
C THR A 147 19.16 5.53 17.02
N LEU A 148 19.68 5.27 15.81
CA LEU A 148 21.10 5.45 15.50
C LEU A 148 21.50 6.93 15.50
N ILE A 149 20.69 7.81 14.93
CA ILE A 149 20.92 9.26 14.96
C ILE A 149 20.95 9.75 16.42
N ASP A 150 20.00 9.35 17.25
CA ASP A 150 19.95 9.71 18.66
C ASP A 150 21.21 9.20 19.42
N ALA A 151 21.68 8.00 19.10
CA ALA A 151 22.90 7.45 19.68
C ALA A 151 24.16 8.22 19.25
N LEU A 152 24.27 8.56 17.96
CA LEU A 152 25.38 9.35 17.43
C LEU A 152 25.38 10.78 18.00
N GLN A 153 24.21 11.40 18.13
CA GLN A 153 24.08 12.71 18.78
C GLN A 153 24.57 12.68 20.23
N ARG A 154 24.22 11.63 21.00
CA ARG A 154 24.74 11.45 22.35
C ARG A 154 26.26 11.29 22.39
N GLN A 155 26.84 10.53 21.46
CA GLN A 155 28.29 10.39 21.35
C GLN A 155 28.98 11.71 21.00
N ILE A 156 28.40 12.51 20.10
CA ILE A 156 28.90 13.84 19.77
C ILE A 156 28.86 14.73 21.01
N GLU A 157 27.72 14.83 21.71
CA GLU A 157 27.61 15.62 22.94
C GLU A 157 28.61 15.18 24.02
N GLU A 158 28.83 13.88 24.19
CA GLU A 158 29.81 13.35 25.13
C GLU A 158 31.25 13.73 24.72
N SER A 159 31.58 13.58 23.43
CA SER A 159 32.88 13.97 22.90
C SER A 159 33.12 15.47 23.00
N GLU A 160 32.11 16.31 22.74
CA GLU A 160 32.19 17.77 22.88
C GLU A 160 32.41 18.17 24.35
N LYS A 161 31.73 17.52 25.30
CA LYS A 161 31.97 17.74 26.74
C LYS A 161 33.40 17.35 27.13
N LEU A 162 33.91 16.22 26.64
CA LEU A 162 35.30 15.80 26.90
C LEU A 162 36.31 16.78 26.30
N VAL A 163 36.09 17.24 25.07
CA VAL A 163 36.94 18.25 24.42
C VAL A 163 36.87 19.57 25.18
N ALA A 164 35.69 20.03 25.58
CA ALA A 164 35.55 21.24 26.39
C ALA A 164 36.26 21.12 27.74
N HIS A 165 36.18 19.96 28.39
CA HIS A 165 36.86 19.71 29.65
C HIS A 165 38.38 19.72 29.49
N THR A 166 38.90 18.99 28.50
CA THR A 166 40.35 18.94 28.22
C THR A 166 40.91 20.29 27.77
N LEU A 167 40.16 21.08 27.00
CA LEU A 167 40.54 22.45 26.64
C LEU A 167 40.61 23.36 27.88
N LYS A 168 39.63 23.26 28.79
CA LYS A 168 39.63 24.02 30.04
C LYS A 168 40.81 23.64 30.94
N ASP A 169 41.15 22.36 31.01
CA ASP A 169 42.30 21.90 31.77
C ASP A 169 43.62 22.32 31.13
N ALA A 170 43.72 22.27 29.80
CA ALA A 170 44.88 22.78 29.07
C ALA A 170 45.05 24.30 29.26
N GLN A 171 43.96 25.07 29.26
CA GLN A 171 43.98 26.51 29.56
C GLN A 171 44.50 26.77 30.97
N LYS A 172 43.97 26.08 31.99
CA LYS A 172 44.46 26.21 33.38
C LYS A 172 45.95 25.88 33.50
N GLN A 173 46.41 24.81 32.84
CA GLN A 173 47.82 24.44 32.84
C GLN A 173 48.69 25.48 32.14
N ALA A 174 48.21 26.09 31.05
CA ALA A 174 48.91 27.16 30.36
C ALA A 174 48.98 28.43 31.21
N GLU A 175 47.88 28.84 31.85
CA GLU A 175 47.83 29.97 32.78
C GLU A 175 48.80 29.78 33.96
N GLU A 176 48.84 28.59 34.56
CA GLU A 176 49.76 28.29 35.65
C GLU A 176 51.22 28.34 35.18
N LYS A 177 51.54 27.83 33.98
CA LYS A 177 52.89 27.96 33.41
C LYS A 177 53.28 29.42 33.19
N VAL A 178 52.37 30.23 32.65
CA VAL A 178 52.61 31.67 32.45
C VAL A 178 52.79 32.37 33.79
N ARG A 179 51.98 32.04 34.80
CA ARG A 179 52.10 32.57 36.16
C ARG A 179 53.45 32.26 36.79
N ILE A 180 53.90 31.01 36.70
CA ILE A 180 55.23 30.59 37.17
C ILE A 180 56.33 31.37 36.42
N GLN A 181 56.22 31.53 35.10
CA GLN A 181 57.19 32.31 34.32
C GLN A 181 57.21 33.80 34.72
N LEU A 182 56.04 34.40 34.96
CA LEU A 182 55.92 35.78 35.43
C LEU A 182 56.57 35.94 36.81
N ASP A 183 56.33 35.04 37.76
CA ASP A 183 56.97 35.08 39.08
C ASP A 183 58.50 34.99 38.97
N VAL A 184 59.00 34.12 38.09
CA VAL A 184 60.45 34.03 37.82
C VAL A 184 61.00 35.32 37.22
N LEU A 185 60.29 35.94 36.26
CA LEU A 185 60.72 37.20 35.65
C LEU A 185 60.66 38.38 36.64
N ILE A 186 59.63 38.44 37.47
CA ILE A 186 59.51 39.45 38.54
C ILE A 186 60.70 39.32 39.49
N ASN A 187 61.01 38.11 39.97
CA ASN A 187 62.16 37.90 40.84
C ASN A 187 63.49 38.28 40.16
N LYS A 188 63.67 37.92 38.88
CA LYS A 188 64.85 38.34 38.11
C LYS A 188 64.92 39.86 37.92
N ASN A 189 63.78 40.53 37.74
CA ASN A 189 63.72 41.98 37.59
C ASN A 189 64.06 42.69 38.91
N ILE A 190 63.55 42.18 40.04
CA ILE A 190 63.95 42.63 41.39
C ILE A 190 65.45 42.47 41.57
N ASP A 191 66.02 41.31 41.25
CA ASP A 191 67.47 41.07 41.35
C ASP A 191 68.28 42.01 40.43
N ASN A 192 67.83 42.23 39.20
CA ASN A 192 68.49 43.15 38.27
C ASN A 192 68.39 44.59 38.75
N THR A 193 67.24 45.01 39.28
CA THR A 193 67.07 46.35 39.84
C THR A 193 68.00 46.55 41.03
N ARG A 194 68.12 45.55 41.91
CA ARG A 194 69.08 45.58 43.03
C ARG A 194 70.52 45.70 42.53
N LYS A 195 70.91 44.89 41.55
CA LYS A 195 72.24 45.01 40.93
C LYS A 195 72.45 46.37 40.26
N ASN A 196 71.42 46.94 39.64
CA ASN A 196 71.51 48.25 39.01
C ASN A 196 71.73 49.35 40.06
N GLN A 197 71.03 49.27 41.19
CA GLN A 197 71.25 50.15 42.35
C GLN A 197 72.68 49.99 42.91
N GLU A 198 73.15 48.76 43.11
CA GLU A 198 74.53 48.49 43.57
C GLU A 198 75.58 49.06 42.60
N LEU A 199 75.32 49.00 41.28
CA LEU A 199 76.19 49.59 40.27
C LEU A 199 76.13 51.12 40.27
N GLU A 200 74.95 51.72 40.42
CA GLU A 200 74.77 53.18 40.56
C GLU A 200 75.49 53.72 41.80
N GLU A 201 75.39 53.03 42.94
CA GLU A 201 76.13 53.37 44.17
C GLU A 201 77.65 53.34 43.92
N ARG A 202 78.17 52.29 43.28
CA ARG A 202 79.59 52.21 42.91
C ARG A 202 80.03 53.30 41.95
N VAL A 203 79.21 53.66 40.97
CA VAL A 203 79.51 54.77 40.07
C VAL A 203 79.58 56.07 40.85
N SER A 204 78.64 56.31 41.77
CA SER A 204 78.65 57.49 42.64
C SER A 204 79.89 57.54 43.54
N GLU A 205 80.30 56.40 44.11
CA GLU A 205 81.56 56.30 44.87
C GLU A 205 82.79 56.62 44.02
N LEU A 206 82.87 56.07 42.81
CA LEU A 206 83.97 56.35 41.88
C LEU A 206 83.97 57.81 41.41
N GLU A 207 82.80 58.40 41.18
CA GLU A 207 82.65 59.83 40.88
C GLU A 207 83.14 60.69 42.05
N GLN A 208 82.79 60.34 43.30
CA GLN A 208 83.25 61.04 44.49
C GLN A 208 84.77 60.92 44.66
N LEU A 209 85.34 59.72 44.48
CA LEU A 209 86.79 59.52 44.52
C LEU A 209 87.51 60.29 43.40
N LEU A 210 86.92 60.38 42.21
CA LEU A 210 87.48 61.17 41.12
C LEU A 210 87.47 62.67 41.45
N VAL A 211 86.40 63.16 42.09
CA VAL A 211 86.33 64.54 42.61
C VAL A 211 87.41 64.75 43.66
N ASP A 212 87.58 63.84 44.62
CA ASP A 212 88.60 63.93 45.66
C ASP A 212 90.02 63.91 45.06
N ILE A 213 90.27 63.06 44.06
CA ILE A 213 91.54 63.03 43.33
C ILE A 213 91.74 64.33 42.56
N LYS A 214 90.70 64.89 41.92
CA LYS A 214 90.79 66.19 41.24
C LYS A 214 91.10 67.32 42.22
N ILE A 215 90.50 67.31 43.42
CA ILE A 215 90.81 68.28 44.48
C ILE A 215 92.26 68.12 44.93
N LYS A 216 92.70 66.90 45.26
CA LYS A 216 94.09 66.63 45.65
C LYS A 216 95.09 66.97 44.54
N TYR A 217 94.72 66.74 43.28
CA TYR A 217 95.53 67.11 42.13
C TYR A 217 95.61 68.64 41.98
N ALA A 218 94.48 69.35 42.17
CA ALA A 218 94.47 70.81 42.20
C ALA A 218 95.30 71.36 43.36
N GLU A 219 95.22 70.77 44.56
CA GLU A 219 96.06 71.11 45.72
C GLU A 219 97.55 70.87 45.42
N SER A 220 97.89 69.73 44.81
CA SER A 220 99.26 69.40 44.40
C SER A 220 99.77 70.34 43.30
N GLU A 221 98.92 70.76 42.37
CA GLU A 221 99.29 71.76 41.34
C GLU A 221 99.47 73.15 41.98
N ILE A 222 98.66 73.54 42.97
CA ILE A 222 98.86 74.76 43.77
C ILE A 222 100.17 74.70 44.57
N GLU A 223 100.49 73.55 45.17
CA GLU A 223 101.76 73.34 45.84
C GLU A 223 102.93 73.44 44.88
N LYS A 224 102.83 72.83 43.70
CA LYS A 224 103.82 72.93 42.62
C LYS A 224 103.98 74.38 42.15
N GLU A 225 102.90 75.14 42.02
CA GLU A 225 102.92 76.58 41.70
C GLU A 225 103.62 77.38 42.82
N ASN A 226 103.40 77.02 44.09
CA ASN A 226 104.09 77.60 45.23
C ASN A 226 105.58 77.25 45.27
N TYR A 227 105.97 76.01 44.93
CA TYR A 227 107.36 75.62 44.79
C TYR A 227 108.03 76.30 43.58
N GLN A 228 107.29 76.52 42.49
CA GLN A 228 107.75 77.34 41.36
C GLN A 228 107.95 78.80 41.75
N ARG A 229 107.05 79.40 42.54
CA ARG A 229 107.23 80.75 43.08
C ARG A 229 108.41 80.83 44.06
N LYS A 230 108.61 79.81 44.90
CA LYS A 230 109.80 79.73 45.78
C LYS A 230 111.10 79.57 44.97
N TRP A 231 111.06 78.81 43.88
CA TRP A 231 112.17 78.65 42.94
C TRP A 231 112.47 79.96 42.19
N GLU A 232 111.46 80.68 41.71
CA GLU A 232 111.62 82.01 41.11
C GLU A 232 112.18 83.05 42.08
N ASN A 233 111.77 83.00 43.36
CA ASN A 233 112.31 83.85 44.41
C ASN A 233 113.76 83.51 44.79
N LEU A 234 114.15 82.22 44.76
CA LEU A 234 115.55 81.79 44.91
C LEU A 234 116.41 82.17 43.70
N LYS A 235 115.84 82.15 42.49
CA LYS A 235 116.51 82.55 41.25
C LYS A 235 116.75 84.07 41.18
N ARG A 236 115.94 84.89 41.86
CA ARG A 236 116.13 86.34 42.04
C ARG A 236 117.16 86.74 43.11
N PHE A 237 117.68 85.80 43.89
CA PHE A 237 118.75 86.04 44.87
C PHE A 237 120.15 85.65 44.33
N ILE A 238 120.23 85.13 43.11
CA ILE A 238 121.47 84.67 42.45
C ILE A 238 121.89 85.59 41.28
N ASP A 239 121.15 86.67 41.02
CA ASP A 239 121.57 87.82 40.19
C ASP A 239 121.34 89.12 40.98
#